data_AF-A0AA94H482-F1
#
_entry.id   AF-A0AA94H482-F1
#
_cell.length_a   1.000
_cell.length_b   1.000
_cell.length_c   1.000
_cell.angle_alpha   90.00
_cell.angle_beta   90.00
_cell.angle_gamma   90.00
#
_symmetry.space_group_name_H-M   'P 1'
#
loop_
_entity.id
_entity.type
_entity.pdbx_description
1 polymer ?
#
loop_
_entity_poly.entity_id
_entity_poly.type
_entity_poly.pdbx_seq_one_letter_code
_entity_poly.pdbx_strand_id
1 'polypeptide(L)'
;MIKWPWKTKDSADEAAFPWEEALNAPVLANLSPDEQVKLVQLAHRFLQQKRLVPLQGFDLDALKSARISLLFCLPVLELGLEWLDGFHEVLIYPVPFVVDDEWEDDIGLVHNQRMVQSGQSWQQGPIILNWLDIQDSFDASGFNLIIHEVAHKLDTRNGDRASGIPLVPLREVAGWEHDLRAAMDNIQDEIDLVGESAASIDAYAATDPAECFAVLSEYFFSAPELFAPRFPALWQRFCHFYQQDPLSRLRGQSGGYSEGINQVH
;
A
#
# COMPACT_ATOMS: atom_id res chain seq x y z
N MET A 1 27.06 -38.22 -29.32
CA MET A 1 26.88 -37.97 -27.86
C MET A 1 27.03 -36.48 -27.64
N ILE A 2 26.09 -35.68 -27.15
CA ILE A 2 24.70 -35.84 -26.70
C ILE A 2 24.02 -34.55 -27.20
N LYS A 3 22.92 -34.66 -27.96
CA LYS A 3 22.06 -33.50 -28.28
C LYS A 3 21.05 -33.38 -27.16
N TRP A 4 21.11 -32.30 -26.39
CA TRP A 4 20.06 -31.95 -25.43
C TRP A 4 18.99 -31.13 -26.18
N PRO A 5 17.74 -31.61 -26.27
CA PRO A 5 16.68 -30.85 -26.90
C PRO A 5 16.16 -29.84 -25.90
N TRP A 6 16.38 -28.56 -26.19
CA TRP A 6 15.61 -27.45 -25.62
C TRP A 6 14.16 -27.63 -26.11
N LYS A 7 13.38 -28.41 -25.36
CA LYS A 7 11.93 -28.22 -25.37
C LYS A 7 11.69 -26.92 -24.62
N THR A 8 11.55 -25.83 -25.37
CA THR A 8 10.72 -24.72 -24.93
C THR A 8 9.39 -25.32 -24.50
N LYS A 9 9.15 -25.27 -23.19
CA LYS A 9 7.86 -25.59 -22.62
C LYS A 9 7.00 -24.34 -22.82
N ASP A 10 6.65 -24.05 -24.07
CA ASP A 10 5.56 -23.13 -24.45
C ASP A 10 4.22 -23.81 -24.11
N SER A 11 4.03 -24.11 -22.84
CA SER A 11 2.82 -24.74 -22.32
C SER A 11 2.70 -24.55 -20.80
N ALA A 12 2.76 -23.30 -20.35
CA ALA A 12 1.87 -22.88 -19.28
C ALA A 12 0.79 -22.06 -20.00
N ASP A 13 -0.43 -22.61 -20.07
CA ASP A 13 -1.61 -21.83 -20.38
C ASP A 13 -1.49 -20.46 -19.69
N GLU A 14 -1.62 -19.37 -20.44
CA GLU A 14 -2.11 -18.12 -19.86
C GLU A 14 -3.53 -18.43 -19.40
N ALA A 15 -3.67 -19.04 -18.23
CA ALA A 15 -4.91 -19.03 -17.50
C ALA A 15 -5.22 -17.54 -17.31
N ALA A 16 -6.14 -17.02 -18.12
CA ALA A 16 -6.52 -15.62 -18.09
C ALA A 16 -6.89 -15.29 -16.64
N PHE A 17 -6.15 -14.35 -16.05
CA PHE A 17 -6.44 -13.91 -14.69
C PHE A 17 -7.89 -13.40 -14.63
N PRO A 18 -8.65 -13.74 -13.56
CA PRO A 18 -10.05 -13.37 -13.45
C PRO A 18 -10.20 -11.90 -13.02
N TRP A 19 -9.81 -10.96 -13.89
CA TRP A 19 -9.71 -9.53 -13.56
C TRP A 19 -11.03 -8.90 -13.09
N GLU A 20 -12.14 -9.27 -13.72
CA GLU A 20 -13.48 -8.79 -13.32
C GLU A 20 -13.82 -9.22 -11.88
N GLU A 21 -13.50 -10.46 -11.51
CA GLU A 21 -13.69 -10.97 -10.14
C GLU A 21 -12.67 -10.37 -9.16
N ALA A 22 -11.45 -10.13 -9.62
CA ALA A 22 -10.39 -9.52 -8.82
C ALA A 22 -10.73 -8.07 -8.43
N LEU A 23 -11.37 -7.32 -9.33
CA LEU A 23 -11.84 -5.95 -9.07
C LEU A 23 -12.99 -5.87 -8.04
N ASN A 24 -13.70 -6.98 -7.77
CA ASN A 24 -14.76 -7.05 -6.77
C ASN A 24 -14.19 -7.12 -5.34
N ALA A 25 -13.56 -6.02 -4.90
CA ALA A 25 -13.05 -5.80 -3.56
C ALA A 25 -13.50 -4.40 -3.07
N PRO A 26 -13.94 -4.24 -1.81
CA PRO A 26 -14.42 -2.95 -1.30
C PRO A 26 -13.47 -1.76 -1.54
N VAL A 27 -12.16 -1.93 -1.34
CA VAL A 27 -11.17 -0.86 -1.57
C VAL A 27 -11.09 -0.39 -3.03
N LEU A 28 -11.50 -1.25 -3.98
CA LEU A 28 -11.50 -0.96 -5.42
C LEU A 28 -12.87 -0.55 -5.96
N ALA A 29 -13.94 -0.67 -5.16
CA ALA A 29 -15.33 -0.48 -5.60
C ALA A 29 -15.60 0.92 -6.16
N ASN A 30 -14.86 1.92 -5.67
CA ASN A 30 -15.07 3.31 -6.07
C ASN A 30 -14.39 3.69 -7.40
N LEU A 31 -13.53 2.84 -7.96
CA LEU A 31 -12.83 3.13 -9.23
C LEU A 31 -13.81 3.31 -10.38
N SER A 32 -13.61 4.36 -11.19
CA SER A 32 -14.32 4.53 -12.45
C SER A 32 -13.98 3.42 -13.45
N PRO A 33 -14.81 3.15 -14.47
CA PRO A 33 -14.51 2.13 -15.47
C PRO A 33 -13.15 2.33 -16.16
N ASP A 34 -12.78 3.57 -16.45
CA ASP A 34 -11.49 3.89 -17.08
C ASP A 34 -10.32 3.60 -16.14
N GLU A 35 -10.44 3.93 -14.86
CA GLU A 35 -9.44 3.60 -13.84
C GLU A 35 -9.33 2.09 -13.64
N GLN A 36 -10.42 1.34 -13.65
CA GLN A 36 -10.40 -0.13 -13.56
C GLN A 36 -9.63 -0.75 -14.72
N VAL A 37 -9.89 -0.30 -15.95
CA VAL A 37 -9.15 -0.76 -17.15
C VAL A 37 -7.67 -0.43 -17.04
N LYS A 38 -7.34 0.81 -16.64
CA LYS A 38 -5.94 1.24 -16.47
C LYS A 38 -5.24 0.45 -15.38
N LEU A 39 -5.89 0.21 -14.25
CA LEU A 39 -5.36 -0.56 -13.14
C LEU A 39 -5.10 -2.02 -13.53
N VAL A 40 -6.03 -2.65 -14.25
CA VAL A 40 -5.84 -4.02 -14.78
C VAL A 40 -4.65 -4.09 -15.73
N GLN A 41 -4.49 -3.12 -16.64
CA GLN A 41 -3.32 -3.06 -17.53
C GLN A 41 -2.00 -2.89 -16.76
N LEU A 42 -2.01 -2.12 -15.67
CA LEU A 42 -0.85 -1.93 -14.81
C LEU A 42 -0.52 -3.21 -14.04
N ALA A 43 -1.53 -3.85 -13.43
CA ALA A 43 -1.42 -5.10 -12.69
C ALA A 43 -0.95 -6.27 -13.57
N HIS A 44 -1.44 -6.34 -14.81
CA HIS A 44 -0.95 -7.31 -15.78
C HIS A 44 0.55 -7.15 -16.06
N ARG A 45 1.03 -5.91 -16.26
CA ARG A 45 2.46 -5.63 -16.43
C ARG A 45 3.26 -5.91 -15.16
N PHE A 46 2.69 -5.63 -13.98
CA PHE A 46 3.30 -5.97 -12.70
C PHE A 46 3.59 -7.48 -12.62
N LEU A 47 2.62 -8.33 -12.95
CA LEU A 47 2.79 -9.80 -12.92
C LEU A 47 3.78 -10.32 -13.98
N GLN A 48 4.02 -9.57 -15.06
CA GLN A 48 5.06 -9.89 -16.04
C GLN A 48 6.47 -9.53 -15.56
N GLN A 49 6.59 -8.53 -14.68
CA GLN A 49 7.88 -7.97 -14.25
C GLN A 49 8.31 -8.41 -12.85
N LYS A 50 7.34 -8.76 -11.99
CA LYS A 50 7.57 -9.09 -10.59
C LYS A 50 7.08 -10.50 -10.28
N ARG A 51 7.77 -11.16 -9.36
CA ARG A 51 7.43 -12.53 -8.94
C ARG A 51 6.70 -12.51 -7.61
N LEU A 52 5.49 -13.07 -7.59
CA LEU A 52 4.80 -13.43 -6.35
C LEU A 52 5.28 -14.82 -5.93
N VAL A 53 5.94 -14.92 -4.78
CA VAL A 53 6.56 -16.15 -4.29
C VAL A 53 5.81 -16.63 -3.05
N PRO A 54 4.89 -17.59 -3.18
CA PRO A 54 4.24 -18.18 -2.02
C PRO A 54 5.24 -19.02 -1.21
N LEU A 55 5.19 -18.89 0.11
CA LEU A 55 6.06 -19.58 1.05
C LEU A 55 5.26 -20.50 1.97
N GLN A 56 5.96 -21.44 2.61
CA GLN A 56 5.39 -22.38 3.59
C GLN A 56 4.17 -23.18 3.07
N GLY A 57 4.15 -23.48 1.77
CA GLY A 57 3.06 -24.25 1.15
C GLY A 57 1.77 -23.46 0.94
N PHE A 58 1.80 -22.12 1.04
CA PHE A 58 0.66 -21.27 0.70
C PHE A 58 0.25 -21.46 -0.76
N ASP A 59 -1.05 -21.65 -1.00
CA ASP A 59 -1.60 -21.84 -2.35
C ASP A 59 -2.05 -20.51 -2.96
N LEU A 60 -1.19 -19.98 -3.83
CA LEU A 60 -1.42 -18.74 -4.55
C LEU A 60 -2.02 -19.03 -5.93
N ASP A 61 -3.35 -18.91 -6.03
CA ASP A 61 -4.08 -19.06 -7.28
C ASP A 61 -4.10 -17.78 -8.14
N ALA A 62 -4.74 -17.86 -9.31
CA ALA A 62 -4.85 -16.74 -10.25
C ALA A 62 -5.65 -15.56 -9.68
N LEU A 63 -6.73 -15.79 -8.94
CA LEU A 63 -7.54 -14.71 -8.35
C LEU A 63 -6.76 -13.96 -7.28
N LYS A 64 -6.07 -14.69 -6.38
CA LYS A 64 -5.19 -14.10 -5.35
C LYS A 64 -4.07 -13.28 -5.99
N SER A 65 -3.42 -13.82 -7.02
CA SER A 65 -2.37 -13.12 -7.76
C SER A 65 -2.87 -11.83 -8.43
N ALA A 66 -4.07 -11.88 -9.04
CA ALA A 66 -4.70 -10.72 -9.66
C ALA A 66 -5.03 -9.65 -8.61
N ARG A 67 -5.63 -10.01 -7.48
CA ARG A 67 -5.96 -9.05 -6.42
C ARG A 67 -4.74 -8.40 -5.79
N ILE A 68 -3.70 -9.19 -5.48
CA ILE A 68 -2.44 -8.66 -4.94
C ILE A 68 -1.83 -7.64 -5.91
N SER A 69 -1.78 -7.96 -7.20
CA SER A 69 -1.21 -7.03 -8.20
C SER A 69 -2.04 -5.76 -8.40
N LEU A 70 -3.38 -5.84 -8.32
CA LEU A 70 -4.24 -4.64 -8.31
C LEU A 70 -3.92 -3.73 -7.12
N LEU A 71 -3.76 -4.28 -5.90
CA LEU A 71 -3.43 -3.49 -4.72
C LEU A 71 -2.04 -2.84 -4.80
N PHE A 72 -1.03 -3.55 -5.32
CA PHE A 72 0.29 -2.96 -5.57
C PHE A 72 0.24 -1.80 -6.56
N CYS A 73 -0.60 -1.91 -7.58
CA CYS A 73 -0.72 -0.94 -8.64
C CYS A 73 -1.59 0.27 -8.29
N LEU A 74 -2.45 0.18 -7.26
CA LEU A 74 -3.38 1.25 -6.91
C LEU A 74 -2.67 2.56 -6.50
N PRO A 75 -1.65 2.56 -5.61
CA PRO A 75 -0.94 3.80 -5.26
C PRO A 75 -0.20 4.43 -6.44
N VAL A 76 0.24 3.61 -7.39
CA VAL A 76 1.02 4.06 -8.55
C VAL A 76 0.19 4.17 -9.84
N LEU A 77 -1.14 4.14 -9.74
CA LEU A 77 -2.05 4.18 -10.89
C LEU A 77 -1.79 5.38 -11.81
N GLU A 78 -1.59 6.55 -11.21
CA GLU A 78 -1.31 7.81 -11.90
C GLU A 78 0.19 8.16 -11.96
N LEU A 79 1.03 7.37 -11.27
CA LEU A 79 2.48 7.60 -11.21
C LEU A 79 3.26 6.80 -12.25
N GLY A 80 2.83 5.57 -12.53
CA GLY A 80 3.52 4.62 -13.40
C GLY A 80 4.18 3.46 -12.64
N LEU A 81 4.36 2.32 -13.32
CA LEU A 81 4.87 1.09 -12.71
C LEU A 81 6.34 1.20 -12.27
N GLU A 82 7.11 2.07 -12.91
CA GLU A 82 8.51 2.35 -12.60
C GLU A 82 8.74 2.87 -11.17
N TRP A 83 7.68 3.36 -10.52
CA TRP A 83 7.71 3.73 -9.11
C TRP A 83 7.88 2.53 -8.18
N LEU A 84 7.64 1.32 -8.69
CA LEU A 84 7.84 0.06 -7.97
C LEU A 84 9.15 -0.65 -8.33
N ASP A 85 10.10 -0.01 -9.04
CA ASP A 85 11.36 -0.66 -9.47
C ASP A 85 12.30 -1.04 -8.30
N GLY A 86 12.04 -0.55 -7.09
CA GLY A 86 12.82 -0.86 -5.88
C GLY A 86 12.66 -2.29 -5.32
N PHE A 87 11.98 -3.19 -6.04
CA PHE A 87 11.88 -4.61 -5.71
C PHE A 87 11.48 -5.45 -6.93
N HIS A 88 11.85 -6.74 -6.91
CA HIS A 88 11.56 -7.70 -7.98
C HIS A 88 10.64 -8.84 -7.52
N GLU A 89 10.56 -9.07 -6.21
CA GLU A 89 9.92 -10.22 -5.61
C GLU A 89 9.03 -9.79 -4.45
N VAL A 90 7.91 -10.48 -4.30
CA VAL A 90 7.00 -10.37 -3.16
C VAL A 90 6.89 -11.74 -2.53
N LEU A 91 7.38 -11.89 -1.31
CA LEU A 91 7.33 -13.11 -0.52
C LEU A 91 6.01 -13.13 0.26
N ILE A 92 5.22 -14.19 0.11
CA ILE A 92 3.89 -14.28 0.72
C ILE A 92 3.84 -15.49 1.66
N TYR A 93 3.75 -15.21 2.96
CA TYR A 93 3.54 -16.20 4.00
C TYR A 93 2.04 -16.44 4.23
N PRO A 94 1.62 -17.61 4.75
CA PRO A 94 0.22 -17.86 5.05
C PRO A 94 -0.30 -17.04 6.25
N VAL A 95 0.54 -16.78 7.25
CA VAL A 95 0.20 -16.08 8.50
C VAL A 95 1.30 -15.10 8.88
N PRO A 96 1.01 -14.07 9.69
CA PRO A 96 2.04 -13.20 10.24
C PRO A 96 3.07 -14.04 11.00
N PHE A 97 4.35 -13.80 10.76
CA PHE A 97 5.41 -14.33 11.61
C PHE A 97 6.12 -13.16 12.28
N VAL A 98 6.36 -13.30 13.57
CA VAL A 98 7.25 -12.40 14.31
C VAL A 98 8.64 -12.99 14.16
N VAL A 99 9.54 -12.24 13.54
CA VAL A 99 10.97 -12.53 13.67
C VAL A 99 11.38 -11.96 15.01
N ASP A 100 11.71 -12.83 15.96
CA ASP A 100 12.40 -12.43 17.17
C ASP A 100 13.83 -12.02 16.79
N ASP A 101 14.00 -10.80 16.30
CA ASP A 101 15.32 -10.20 16.14
C ASP A 101 15.63 -9.48 17.46
N GLU A 102 16.26 -10.21 18.39
CA GLU A 102 16.77 -9.64 19.64
C GLU A 102 17.92 -8.69 19.30
N TRP A 103 17.72 -7.38 19.45
CA TRP A 103 18.82 -6.41 19.50
C TRP A 103 19.01 -5.92 20.94
N GLU A 104 20.23 -6.09 21.44
CA GLU A 104 20.67 -5.61 22.75
C GLU A 104 21.29 -4.22 22.54
N ASP A 105 20.70 -3.18 23.15
CA ASP A 105 21.29 -1.83 23.09
C ASP A 105 22.60 -1.73 23.90
N ASP A 106 23.31 -0.60 23.80
CA ASP A 106 24.57 -0.35 24.52
C ASP A 106 24.45 -0.42 26.06
N ILE A 107 23.24 -0.60 26.60
CA ILE A 107 22.93 -0.73 28.03
C ILE A 107 22.27 -2.07 28.40
N GLY A 108 22.18 -3.05 27.49
CA GLY A 108 21.70 -4.41 27.78
C GLY A 108 20.18 -4.60 27.76
N LEU A 109 19.42 -3.66 27.17
CA LEU A 109 17.97 -3.72 27.03
C LEU A 109 17.58 -4.33 25.68
N VAL A 110 16.93 -5.50 25.74
CA VAL A 110 16.38 -6.19 24.57
C VAL A 110 15.09 -5.49 24.14
N HIS A 111 15.06 -4.97 22.91
CA HIS A 111 13.85 -4.38 22.31
C HIS A 111 13.19 -5.37 21.33
N ASN A 112 11.89 -5.60 21.51
CA ASN A 112 11.06 -6.40 20.59
C ASN A 112 10.37 -5.46 19.60
N GLN A 113 10.96 -5.25 18.43
CA GLN A 113 10.34 -4.44 17.38
C GLN A 113 10.40 -5.22 16.05
N ARG A 114 9.35 -5.13 15.23
CA ARG A 114 9.46 -5.41 13.79
C ARG A 114 10.37 -4.35 13.20
N MET A 115 11.68 -4.57 13.26
CA MET A 115 12.64 -3.58 12.81
C MET A 115 12.82 -3.71 11.30
N VAL A 116 12.36 -2.71 10.56
CA VAL A 116 13.03 -2.32 9.30
C VAL A 116 14.41 -1.80 9.72
N GLN A 117 15.42 -2.67 9.56
CA GLN A 117 16.83 -2.38 9.89
C GLN A 117 17.25 -0.98 9.41
N SER A 118 17.29 -0.04 10.36
CA SER A 118 17.86 1.29 10.15
C SER A 118 19.38 1.17 10.18
N GLY A 119 20.01 1.06 9.01
CA GLY A 119 21.48 1.14 8.92
C GLY A 119 22.12 0.60 7.63
N GLN A 120 21.60 -0.49 7.07
CA GLN A 120 22.16 -1.14 5.86
C GLN A 120 21.11 -2.02 5.13
N SER A 121 19.80 -1.83 5.35
CA SER A 121 18.80 -2.82 4.90
C SER A 121 18.35 -2.63 3.46
N TRP A 122 18.79 -3.57 2.63
CA TRP A 122 18.31 -3.95 1.29
C TRP A 122 17.37 -2.96 0.58
N GLN A 123 17.94 -1.89 0.00
CA GLN A 123 17.21 -0.95 -0.87
C GLN A 123 16.48 -1.63 -2.04
N GLN A 124 16.92 -2.83 -2.43
CA GLN A 124 16.29 -3.67 -3.46
C GLN A 124 15.75 -5.00 -2.91
N GLY A 125 15.58 -5.11 -1.59
CA GLY A 125 15.05 -6.31 -0.95
C GLY A 125 13.60 -6.60 -1.36
N PRO A 126 13.19 -7.89 -1.30
CA PRO A 126 11.82 -8.27 -1.60
C PRO A 126 10.85 -7.60 -0.63
N ILE A 127 9.60 -7.43 -1.06
CA ILE A 127 8.51 -7.09 -0.14
C ILE A 127 8.04 -8.38 0.54
N ILE A 128 7.82 -8.34 1.84
CA ILE A 128 7.39 -9.50 2.62
C ILE A 128 5.98 -9.24 3.13
N LEU A 129 5.06 -10.13 2.81
CA LEU A 129 3.66 -10.03 3.20
C LEU A 129 3.20 -11.35 3.84
N ASN A 130 2.06 -11.29 4.50
CA ASN A 130 1.31 -12.48 4.87
C ASN A 130 -0.13 -12.42 4.35
N TRP A 131 -0.70 -13.59 4.06
CA TRP A 131 -2.00 -13.68 3.42
C TRP A 131 -3.15 -13.23 4.32
N LEU A 132 -3.07 -13.45 5.63
CA LEU A 132 -4.11 -13.00 6.56
C LEU A 132 -4.33 -11.49 6.48
N ASP A 133 -3.25 -10.72 6.56
CA ASP A 133 -3.30 -9.26 6.47
C ASP A 133 -3.62 -8.79 5.04
N ILE A 134 -3.20 -9.53 3.99
CA ILE A 134 -3.62 -9.24 2.61
C ILE A 134 -5.14 -9.38 2.46
N GLN A 135 -5.77 -10.35 3.12
CA GLN A 135 -7.23 -10.52 3.05
C GLN A 135 -7.96 -9.30 3.62
N ASP A 136 -7.50 -8.80 4.77
CA ASP A 136 -8.06 -7.60 5.41
C ASP A 136 -7.83 -6.35 4.55
N SER A 137 -6.74 -6.32 3.77
CA SER A 137 -6.42 -5.25 2.82
C SER A 137 -7.38 -5.16 1.61
N PHE A 138 -8.29 -6.12 1.42
CA PHE A 138 -9.34 -6.01 0.38
C PHE A 138 -10.52 -5.15 0.84
N ASP A 139 -10.69 -4.97 2.15
CA ASP A 139 -11.75 -4.15 2.73
C ASP A 139 -11.41 -2.65 2.68
N ALA A 140 -12.42 -1.82 2.91
CA ALA A 140 -12.29 -0.36 3.05
C ALA A 140 -12.29 0.01 4.54
N SER A 141 -11.34 -0.52 5.30
CA SER A 141 -11.31 -0.48 6.77
C SER A 141 -10.38 0.57 7.38
N GLY A 142 -9.48 1.16 6.58
CA GLY A 142 -8.35 1.98 7.06
C GLY A 142 -7.02 1.23 7.03
N PHE A 143 -7.04 -0.10 7.07
CA PHE A 143 -5.86 -0.97 7.01
C PHE A 143 -5.62 -1.49 5.59
N ASN A 144 -4.37 -1.44 5.12
CA ASN A 144 -3.94 -2.04 3.87
C ASN A 144 -2.42 -2.30 3.84
N LEU A 145 -2.02 -3.52 4.19
CA LEU A 145 -0.61 -3.93 4.27
C LEU A 145 0.15 -3.72 2.94
N ILE A 146 -0.48 -3.98 1.79
CA ILE A 146 0.21 -3.82 0.50
C ILE A 146 0.50 -2.33 0.22
N ILE A 147 -0.45 -1.46 0.50
CA ILE A 147 -0.27 -0.01 0.32
C ILE A 147 0.77 0.53 1.29
N HIS A 148 0.79 0.03 2.54
CA HIS A 148 1.81 0.33 3.52
C HIS A 148 3.24 0.04 3.01
N GLU A 149 3.48 -1.19 2.56
CA GLU A 149 4.77 -1.59 2.01
C GLU A 149 5.14 -0.82 0.73
N VAL A 150 4.15 -0.52 -0.12
CA VAL A 150 4.36 0.34 -1.29
C VAL A 150 4.77 1.75 -0.85
N ALA A 151 4.15 2.33 0.16
CA ALA A 151 4.50 3.65 0.67
C ALA A 151 5.96 3.72 1.14
N HIS A 152 6.46 2.71 1.85
CA HIS A 152 7.89 2.64 2.21
C HIS A 152 8.80 2.58 0.98
N LYS A 153 8.43 1.85 -0.08
CA LYS A 153 9.18 1.85 -1.34
C LYS A 153 9.14 3.21 -2.05
N LEU A 154 8.03 3.95 -1.94
CA LEU A 154 7.91 5.30 -2.50
C LEU A 154 8.75 6.34 -1.72
N ASP A 155 8.79 6.23 -0.39
CA ASP A 155 9.60 7.08 0.49
C ASP A 155 11.11 6.89 0.21
N THR A 156 11.56 5.64 0.21
CA THR A 156 12.97 5.29 -0.03
C THR A 156 13.42 5.45 -1.49
N ARG A 157 12.52 5.81 -2.42
CA ARG A 157 12.91 6.08 -3.82
C ARG A 157 13.75 7.35 -3.95
N ASN A 158 13.62 8.31 -3.03
CA ASN A 158 14.34 9.59 -3.06
C ASN A 158 15.73 9.53 -2.39
N GLY A 159 16.08 8.41 -1.74
CA GLY A 159 17.37 8.26 -1.08
C GLY A 159 17.42 7.11 -0.09
N ASP A 160 18.57 6.97 0.55
CA ASP A 160 18.90 5.74 1.29
C ASP A 160 18.12 5.55 2.60
N ARG A 161 17.36 6.55 3.06
CA ARG A 161 16.67 6.52 4.37
C ARG A 161 15.20 6.85 4.20
N ALA A 162 14.35 6.04 4.82
CA ALA A 162 12.93 6.34 4.98
C ALA A 162 12.79 7.57 5.89
N SER A 163 12.02 8.55 5.45
CA SER A 163 11.85 9.85 6.11
C SER A 163 10.39 10.29 6.20
N GLY A 164 9.47 9.51 5.64
CA GLY A 164 8.08 9.89 5.44
C GLY A 164 7.86 10.90 4.32
N ILE A 165 8.88 11.17 3.49
CA ILE A 165 8.85 12.18 2.44
C ILE A 165 9.21 11.50 1.11
N PRO A 166 8.21 11.14 0.29
CA PRO A 166 8.47 10.54 -1.00
C PRO A 166 9.13 11.54 -1.97
N LEU A 167 9.44 11.08 -3.18
CA LEU A 167 10.07 11.92 -4.20
C LEU A 167 9.16 13.10 -4.62
N VAL A 168 9.36 14.25 -3.98
CA VAL A 168 8.68 15.52 -4.23
C VAL A 168 9.68 16.63 -4.60
N PRO A 169 9.25 17.74 -5.23
CA PRO A 169 10.15 18.85 -5.52
C PRO A 169 10.83 19.39 -4.24
N LEU A 170 12.13 19.68 -4.29
CA LEU A 170 12.92 20.13 -3.11
C LEU A 170 12.29 21.31 -2.35
N ARG A 171 11.61 22.22 -3.05
CA ARG A 171 10.93 23.38 -2.44
C ARG A 171 9.74 22.98 -1.54
N GLU A 172 9.18 21.79 -1.72
CA GLU A 172 8.00 21.29 -1.02
C GLU A 172 8.37 20.45 0.21
N VAL A 173 9.60 19.94 0.29
CA VAL A 173 10.10 19.05 1.37
C VAL A 173 9.85 19.66 2.75
N ALA A 174 10.24 20.92 2.97
CA ALA A 174 10.07 21.58 4.27
C ALA A 174 8.60 21.72 4.68
N GLY A 175 7.71 21.97 3.72
CA GLY A 175 6.28 22.06 3.97
C GLY A 175 5.65 20.68 4.23
N TRP A 176 6.11 19.65 3.52
CA TRP A 176 5.71 18.27 3.74
C TRP A 176 6.10 17.80 5.13
N GLU A 177 7.37 17.98 5.50
CA GLU A 177 7.88 17.59 6.82
C GLU A 177 7.12 18.28 7.95
N HIS A 178 6.84 19.58 7.79
CA HIS A 178 6.05 20.35 8.77
C HIS A 178 4.65 19.77 8.95
N ASP A 179 3.91 19.55 7.86
CA ASP A 179 2.53 19.06 7.92
C ASP A 179 2.46 17.61 8.40
N LEU A 180 3.46 16.77 8.07
CA LEU A 180 3.58 15.40 8.55
C LEU A 180 3.84 15.35 10.06
N ARG A 181 4.81 16.12 10.57
CA ARG A 181 5.09 16.21 12.01
C ARG A 181 3.89 16.73 12.79
N ALA A 182 3.20 17.75 12.27
CA ALA A 182 1.98 18.27 12.89
C ALA A 182 0.86 17.21 12.95
N ALA A 183 0.75 16.34 11.93
CA ALA A 183 -0.17 15.22 11.97
C ALA A 183 0.23 14.17 13.02
N MET A 184 1.52 13.83 13.12
CA MET A 184 2.03 12.92 14.16
C MET A 184 1.73 13.43 15.57
N ASP A 185 2.05 14.69 15.85
CA ASP A 185 1.78 15.32 17.15
C ASP A 185 0.27 15.27 17.47
N ASN A 186 -0.60 15.55 16.48
CA ASN A 186 -2.04 15.48 16.66
C ASN A 186 -2.58 14.04 16.88
N ILE A 187 -1.95 13.04 16.26
CA ILE A 187 -2.28 11.62 16.51
C ILE A 187 -1.87 11.25 17.93
N GLN A 188 -0.67 11.64 18.38
CA GLN A 188 -0.20 11.41 19.75
C GLN A 188 -1.10 12.08 20.79
N ASP A 189 -1.50 13.34 20.57
CA ASP A 189 -2.41 14.06 21.46
C ASP A 189 -3.77 13.33 21.60
N GLU A 190 -4.28 12.72 20.53
CA GLU A 190 -5.51 11.91 20.60
C GLU A 190 -5.29 10.62 21.38
N ILE A 191 -4.20 9.90 21.12
CA ILE A 191 -3.84 8.67 21.84
C ILE A 191 -3.74 8.94 23.35
N ASP A 192 -3.08 10.04 23.73
CA ASP A 192 -2.93 10.43 25.13
C ASP A 192 -4.27 10.77 25.79
N LEU A 193 -5.24 11.25 25.01
CA LEU A 193 -6.57 11.65 25.49
C LEU A 193 -7.56 10.48 25.60
N VAL A 194 -7.62 9.60 24.59
CA VAL A 194 -8.65 8.55 24.49
C VAL A 194 -8.11 7.12 24.58
N GLY A 195 -6.78 6.94 24.53
CA GLY A 195 -6.09 5.66 24.48
C GLY A 195 -6.00 5.09 23.05
N GLU A 196 -4.99 4.26 22.81
CA GLU A 196 -4.68 3.69 21.48
C GLU A 196 -5.88 3.00 20.82
N SER A 197 -6.64 2.18 21.55
CA SER A 197 -7.76 1.41 20.98
C SER A 197 -8.97 2.26 20.57
N ALA A 198 -9.03 3.52 21.00
CA ALA A 198 -10.12 4.44 20.67
C ALA A 198 -9.68 5.60 19.76
N ALA A 199 -8.40 5.68 19.42
CA ALA A 199 -7.88 6.64 18.47
C ALA A 199 -8.45 6.39 17.07
N SER A 200 -8.64 7.45 16.30
CA SER A 200 -9.27 7.34 14.96
C SER A 200 -8.29 6.93 13.86
N ILE A 201 -7.01 7.23 14.05
CA ILE A 201 -5.89 6.77 13.22
C ILE A 201 -5.10 5.76 14.05
N ASP A 202 -4.63 4.70 13.41
CA ASP A 202 -3.78 3.70 14.06
C ASP A 202 -2.61 4.39 14.79
N ALA A 203 -2.43 4.02 16.06
CA ALA A 203 -1.42 4.61 16.94
C ALA A 203 0.01 4.43 16.40
N TYR A 204 0.23 3.42 15.55
CA TYR A 204 1.51 3.17 14.92
C TYR A 204 2.00 4.35 14.07
N ALA A 205 1.09 5.17 13.53
CA ALA A 205 1.42 6.38 12.77
C ALA A 205 2.16 7.46 13.60
N ALA A 206 2.08 7.42 14.93
CA ALA A 206 2.81 8.35 15.79
C ALA A 206 4.26 7.90 16.08
N THR A 207 4.65 6.69 15.69
CA THR A 207 5.96 6.08 16.03
C THR A 207 7.12 6.82 15.38
N ASP A 208 7.09 6.99 14.06
CA ASP A 208 8.09 7.74 13.31
C ASP A 208 7.51 8.27 11.98
N PRO A 209 8.18 9.22 11.31
CA PRO A 209 7.65 9.83 10.09
C PRO A 209 7.42 8.88 8.92
N ALA A 210 8.26 7.85 8.75
CA ALA A 210 8.10 6.89 7.66
C ALA A 210 6.84 6.05 7.87
N GLU A 211 6.60 5.62 9.10
CA GLU A 211 5.38 4.92 9.48
C GLU A 211 4.14 5.82 9.39
N CYS A 212 4.26 7.09 9.79
CA CYS A 212 3.18 8.06 9.61
C CYS A 212 2.78 8.18 8.14
N PHE A 213 3.75 8.28 7.22
CA PHE A 213 3.48 8.32 5.78
C PHE A 213 2.84 7.02 5.29
N ALA A 214 3.33 5.86 5.72
CA ALA A 214 2.79 4.57 5.32
C ALA A 214 1.35 4.37 5.79
N VAL A 215 1.08 4.55 7.09
CA VAL A 215 -0.26 4.44 7.66
C VAL A 215 -1.22 5.45 7.04
N LEU A 216 -0.84 6.73 6.92
CA LEU A 216 -1.73 7.71 6.28
C LEU A 216 -1.96 7.40 4.79
N SER A 217 -1.06 6.68 4.13
CA SER A 217 -1.29 6.18 2.76
C SER A 217 -2.32 5.05 2.74
N GLU A 218 -2.35 4.17 3.74
CA GLU A 218 -3.42 3.17 3.90
C GLU A 218 -4.78 3.87 4.02
N TYR A 219 -4.88 4.85 4.93
CA TYR A 219 -6.10 5.63 5.12
C TYR A 219 -6.47 6.44 3.87
N PHE A 220 -5.49 6.97 3.14
CA PHE A 220 -5.74 7.71 1.91
C PHE A 220 -6.52 6.89 0.88
N PHE A 221 -6.20 5.60 0.73
CA PHE A 221 -6.84 4.73 -0.24
C PHE A 221 -8.02 3.91 0.31
N SER A 222 -8.02 3.57 1.60
CA SER A 222 -9.01 2.65 2.20
C SER A 222 -10.06 3.31 3.09
N ALA A 223 -9.78 4.47 3.69
CA ALA A 223 -10.71 5.22 4.54
C ALA A 223 -10.50 6.75 4.45
N PRO A 224 -10.60 7.35 3.24
CA PRO A 224 -10.24 8.75 3.01
C PRO A 224 -11.07 9.76 3.81
N GLU A 225 -12.28 9.38 4.23
CA GLU A 225 -13.16 10.17 5.08
C GLU A 225 -12.63 10.38 6.51
N LEU A 226 -11.69 9.56 6.98
CA LEU A 226 -11.02 9.74 8.28
C LEU A 226 -9.79 10.65 8.14
N PHE A 227 -9.08 10.59 7.01
CA PHE A 227 -7.87 11.37 6.77
C PHE A 227 -8.18 12.81 6.32
N ALA A 228 -8.92 12.98 5.24
CA ALA A 228 -9.09 14.27 4.57
C ALA A 228 -9.65 15.41 5.46
N PRO A 229 -10.70 15.21 6.29
CA PRO A 229 -11.20 16.28 7.14
C PRO A 229 -10.30 16.56 8.35
N ARG A 230 -9.52 15.57 8.81
CA ARG A 230 -8.66 15.69 9.98
C ARG A 230 -7.37 16.44 9.66
N PHE A 231 -6.74 16.11 8.53
CA PHE A 231 -5.45 16.67 8.12
C PHE A 231 -5.52 17.30 6.73
N PRO A 232 -6.31 18.38 6.53
CA PRO A 232 -6.61 18.91 5.19
C PRO A 232 -5.38 19.40 4.42
N ALA A 233 -4.39 19.99 5.11
CA ALA A 233 -3.15 20.44 4.46
C ALA A 233 -2.32 19.25 3.95
N LEU A 234 -2.13 18.22 4.78
CA LEU A 234 -1.38 17.03 4.44
C LEU A 234 -2.12 16.18 3.38
N TRP A 235 -3.45 16.04 3.51
CA TRP A 235 -4.31 15.41 2.50
C TRP A 235 -4.08 15.99 1.10
N GLN A 236 -4.06 17.33 0.98
CA GLN A 236 -3.79 17.95 -0.30
C GLN A 236 -2.41 17.56 -0.85
N ARG A 237 -1.38 17.47 -0.01
CA ARG A 237 -0.06 17.00 -0.47
C ARG A 237 -0.11 15.56 -0.98
N PHE A 238 -0.84 14.68 -0.30
CA PHE A 238 -1.04 13.31 -0.75
C PHE A 238 -1.78 13.26 -2.09
N CYS A 239 -2.84 14.06 -2.28
CA CYS A 239 -3.52 14.16 -3.57
C CYS A 239 -2.59 14.62 -4.70
N HIS A 240 -1.76 15.64 -4.45
CA HIS A 240 -0.79 16.12 -5.45
C HIS A 240 0.30 15.09 -5.74
N PHE A 241 0.80 14.41 -4.70
CA PHE A 241 1.83 13.39 -4.83
C PHE A 241 1.32 12.17 -5.59
N TYR A 242 0.24 11.54 -5.10
CA TYR A 242 -0.36 10.35 -5.72
C TYR A 242 -1.11 10.63 -7.02
N GLN A 243 -1.37 11.91 -7.32
CA GLN A 243 -2.18 12.38 -8.46
C GLN A 243 -3.58 11.75 -8.49
N GLN A 244 -4.13 11.44 -7.31
CA GLN A 244 -5.44 10.82 -7.12
C GLN A 244 -6.22 11.59 -6.04
N ASP A 245 -7.55 11.51 -6.07
CA ASP A 245 -8.42 12.02 -5.00
C ASP A 245 -9.48 10.97 -4.66
N PRO A 246 -9.16 10.02 -3.75
CA PRO A 246 -10.08 8.95 -3.36
C PRO A 246 -11.38 9.44 -2.70
N LEU A 247 -11.36 10.58 -1.99
CA LEU A 247 -12.56 11.14 -1.38
C LEU A 247 -13.52 11.71 -2.42
N SER A 248 -13.00 12.42 -3.43
CA SER A 248 -13.81 12.88 -4.57
C SER A 248 -14.40 11.71 -5.35
N ARG A 249 -13.62 10.62 -5.52
CA ARG A 249 -14.07 9.37 -6.14
C ARG A 249 -15.25 8.74 -5.38
N LEU A 250 -15.16 8.63 -4.05
CA LEU A 250 -16.23 8.12 -3.17
C LEU A 250 -17.53 8.97 -3.26
N ARG A 251 -17.39 10.29 -3.32
CA ARG A 251 -18.53 11.22 -3.43
C ARG A 251 -19.21 11.18 -4.80
N GLY A 252 -18.43 11.03 -5.87
CA GLY A 252 -18.93 10.95 -7.25
C GLY A 252 -19.90 9.79 -7.47
N GLN A 253 -19.67 8.64 -6.82
CA GLN A 253 -20.59 7.51 -6.86
C GLN A 253 -21.84 7.71 -5.99
N SER A 254 -21.69 8.31 -4.81
CA SER A 254 -22.81 8.59 -3.90
C SER A 254 -23.82 9.59 -4.51
N GLY A 255 -23.34 10.57 -5.28
CA GLY A 255 -24.18 11.55 -5.97
C GLY A 255 -25.02 10.98 -7.12
N GLY A 256 -24.52 9.94 -7.81
CA GLY A 256 -25.22 9.27 -8.92
C GLY A 256 -26.46 8.48 -8.48
N TYR A 257 -26.53 8.04 -7.22
CA TYR A 257 -27.70 7.34 -6.67
C TYR A 257 -28.85 8.29 -6.30
N SER A 258 -28.56 9.57 -6.02
CA SER A 258 -29.57 10.57 -5.62
C SER A 258 -30.36 11.21 -6.77
N GLU A 259 -29.86 11.17 -8.01
CA GLU A 259 -30.55 11.79 -9.16
C GLU A 259 -31.65 10.90 -9.80
N GLY A 260 -31.80 9.64 -9.37
CA GLY A 260 -32.76 8.69 -9.94
C GLY A 260 -34.18 8.67 -9.33
N ILE A 261 -34.46 9.44 -8.27
CA ILE A 261 -35.73 9.32 -7.51
C ILE A 261 -36.73 10.46 -7.75
N ASN A 262 -36.37 11.54 -8.44
CA ASN A 262 -37.28 12.66 -8.67
C ASN A 262 -37.74 12.78 -10.13
N GLN A 263 -38.65 11.90 -10.55
CA GLN A 263 -39.60 12.21 -11.64
C GLN A 263 -40.77 11.20 -11.70
N VAL A 264 -41.69 11.31 -10.74
CA VAL A 264 -43.11 10.94 -10.97
C VAL A 264 -43.98 11.94 -10.22
N HIS A 265 -44.46 12.96 -10.92
CA HIS A 265 -45.72 13.65 -10.62
C HIS A 265 -46.31 14.20 -11.92
#